data_AF-A0A2T9ZC08-F1
#
_entry.id   AF-A0A2T9ZC08-F1
#
_cell.length_a   1.000
_cell.length_b   1.000
_cell.length_c   1.000
_cell.angle_alpha   90.00
_cell.angle_beta   90.00
_cell.angle_gamma   90.00
#
_symmetry.space_group_name_H-M   'P 1'
#
loop_
_entity.id
_entity.type
_entity.pdbx_description
1 polymer ?
#
loop_
_entity_poly.entity_id
_entity_poly.type
_entity_poly.pdbx_seq_one_letter_code
_entity_poly.pdbx_strand_id
1 'polypeptide(L)'
;MPIDYSKWDNLEISDDSDVEIHPNIEKGTFIRLRQQKIRQDRERRAHTVRALESELEMNKKLAARLSEMISEIKEESKEQFAARMLDWSAKAEKQEAILNDVRKALEANEEYRQLEFDELVDTLVYRVQQELAKSEVITQQNANPDIIKLKVIDLLHGHIEKLKNRDPEARAEIENIKKEQRMHISADEVAKEGYNKTFINKQPKASTSSSKNNVQSVELLNPGYEKNIKPEAEVPENTESLEGNNDEDSDEESLTVDPDSMEFGMIDSLDKSKDYILEHRHIIGQNKSDQLLVQAFRYQMRGESELAKQFVRQSLILTYIHQMGPSGINIFFSKIVIKGNPGNVMFFNDIEKRYNHIVERCKILKKEQETSQIESIQLQTDSPDSTIRTYVPDKSNPDDKEKWALFEQLPVDFQEALKTGTIDAINQALAKIPGSKAEEILQTCGKGGFLVIDEEILVDADQQEL
;
A
#
# COMPACT_ATOMS: atom_id res chain seq x y z
N MET A 1 48.38 -7.27 28.78
CA MET A 1 47.29 -7.38 29.77
C MET A 1 46.29 -8.38 29.22
N PRO A 2 45.80 -9.35 30.00
CA PRO A 2 44.69 -10.20 29.57
C PRO A 2 43.46 -9.33 29.28
N ILE A 3 42.71 -9.67 28.25
CA ILE A 3 41.43 -9.01 27.94
C ILE A 3 40.41 -9.56 28.95
N ASP A 4 39.77 -8.67 29.71
CA ASP A 4 38.82 -9.04 30.77
C ASP A 4 37.38 -8.93 30.25
N TYR A 5 36.66 -10.05 30.29
CA TYR A 5 35.24 -10.18 29.93
C TYR A 5 34.34 -10.41 31.15
N SER A 6 34.86 -10.28 32.38
CA SER A 6 34.14 -10.57 33.64
C SER A 6 32.85 -9.76 33.82
N LYS A 7 32.71 -8.65 33.11
CA LYS A 7 31.46 -7.88 33.00
C LYS A 7 30.27 -8.76 32.60
N TRP A 8 30.46 -9.81 31.82
CA TRP A 8 29.37 -10.66 31.30
C TRP A 8 29.21 -11.99 32.04
N ASP A 9 29.91 -12.20 33.15
CA ASP A 9 29.87 -13.49 33.87
C ASP A 9 28.51 -13.77 34.53
N ASN A 10 27.75 -12.73 34.90
CA ASN A 10 26.50 -12.87 35.66
C ASN A 10 25.25 -12.42 34.88
N LEU A 11 25.04 -12.98 33.69
CA LEU A 11 23.83 -12.73 32.89
C LEU A 11 22.63 -13.50 33.45
N GLU A 12 21.56 -12.77 33.80
CA GLU A 12 20.29 -13.36 34.25
C GLU A 12 19.32 -13.49 33.08
N ILE A 13 19.35 -14.65 32.42
CA ILE A 13 18.49 -14.97 31.27
C ILE A 13 17.23 -15.70 31.78
N SER A 14 16.05 -15.11 31.54
CA SER A 14 14.78 -15.66 32.01
C SER A 14 14.22 -16.81 31.15
N ASP A 15 14.53 -16.81 29.86
CA ASP A 15 14.11 -17.82 28.88
C ASP A 15 15.35 -18.59 28.37
N ASP A 16 16.12 -19.13 29.32
CA ASP A 16 17.28 -19.93 29.00
C ASP A 16 16.82 -21.33 28.59
N SER A 17 16.96 -21.64 27.31
CA SER A 17 16.60 -22.94 26.75
C SER A 17 17.54 -24.04 27.21
N ASP A 18 18.74 -23.73 27.70
CA ASP A 18 19.77 -24.74 27.97
C ASP A 18 19.86 -25.08 29.45
N VAL A 19 18.88 -24.63 30.26
CA VAL A 19 18.83 -24.95 31.69
C VAL A 19 18.71 -26.46 31.88
N GLU A 20 19.72 -27.02 32.57
CA GLU A 20 19.68 -28.37 33.08
C GLU A 20 18.62 -28.48 34.17
N ILE A 21 17.54 -29.16 33.84
CA ILE A 21 16.40 -29.38 34.73
C ILE A 21 16.37 -30.87 35.09
N HIS A 22 15.91 -31.17 36.31
CA HIS A 22 15.75 -32.55 36.74
C HIS A 22 14.80 -33.31 35.78
N PRO A 23 15.07 -34.58 35.43
CA PRO A 23 14.27 -35.35 34.46
C PRO A 23 12.75 -35.41 34.75
N ASN A 24 12.34 -35.24 36.00
CA ASN A 24 10.95 -35.27 36.44
C ASN A 24 10.22 -33.90 36.41
N ILE A 25 10.90 -32.82 36.02
CA ILE A 25 10.32 -31.48 35.97
C ILE A 25 10.09 -31.12 34.50
N GLU A 26 8.88 -30.65 34.21
CA GLU A 26 8.53 -30.18 32.88
C GLU A 26 9.20 -28.83 32.59
N LYS A 27 9.96 -28.78 31.50
CA LYS A 27 10.84 -27.65 31.17
C LYS A 27 10.07 -26.34 30.93
N GLY A 28 8.92 -26.38 30.27
CA GLY A 28 8.14 -25.19 29.94
C GLY A 28 7.57 -24.49 31.16
N THR A 29 6.94 -25.24 32.07
CA THR A 29 6.43 -24.69 33.34
C THR A 29 7.55 -24.19 34.24
N PHE A 30 8.69 -24.88 34.32
CA PHE A 30 9.85 -24.43 35.08
C PHE A 30 10.37 -23.07 34.59
N ILE A 31 10.56 -22.90 33.29
CA ILE A 31 11.03 -21.63 32.69
C ILE A 31 10.05 -20.50 33.01
N ARG A 32 8.74 -20.74 32.86
CA ARG A 32 7.71 -19.73 33.18
C ARG A 32 7.72 -19.32 34.65
N LEU A 33 7.81 -20.29 35.56
CA LEU A 33 7.89 -20.02 37.00
C LEU A 33 9.16 -19.26 37.36
N ARG A 34 10.29 -19.61 36.75
CA ARG A 34 11.55 -18.90 36.92
C ARG A 34 11.45 -17.45 36.44
N GLN A 35 10.89 -17.22 35.26
CA GLN A 35 10.64 -15.87 34.72
C GLN A 35 9.75 -15.05 35.66
N GLN A 36 8.64 -15.63 36.14
CA GLN A 36 7.75 -14.96 37.08
C GLN A 36 8.46 -14.60 38.38
N LYS A 37 9.24 -15.54 38.94
CA LYS A 37 10.02 -15.32 40.16
C LYS A 37 11.04 -14.20 39.98
N ILE A 38 11.83 -14.22 38.90
CA ILE A 38 12.81 -13.18 38.59
C ILE A 38 12.13 -11.81 38.50
N ARG A 39 10.97 -11.73 37.84
CA ARG A 39 10.20 -10.50 37.75
C ARG A 39 9.71 -10.01 39.11
N GLN A 40 9.13 -10.90 39.92
CA GLN A 40 8.68 -10.58 41.27
C GLN A 40 9.83 -10.11 42.16
N ASP A 41 10.98 -10.78 42.10
CA ASP A 41 12.17 -10.41 42.88
C ASP A 41 12.73 -9.05 42.43
N ARG A 42 12.67 -8.73 41.13
CA ARG A 42 13.03 -7.39 40.60
C ARG A 42 12.06 -6.32 41.07
N GLU A 43 10.76 -6.56 40.95
CA GLU A 43 9.72 -5.64 41.40
C GLU A 43 9.81 -5.38 42.91
N ARG A 44 10.04 -6.43 43.70
CA ARG A 44 10.24 -6.33 45.15
C ARG A 44 11.49 -5.52 45.51
N ARG A 45 12.62 -5.76 44.84
CA ARG A 45 13.85 -4.97 45.03
C ARG A 45 13.66 -3.51 44.62
N ALA A 46 12.99 -3.25 43.50
CA ALA A 46 12.70 -1.88 43.07
C ALA A 46 11.76 -1.15 44.03
N HIS A 47 10.72 -1.83 44.52
CA HIS A 47 9.78 -1.29 45.51
C HIS A 47 10.47 -0.99 46.84
N THR A 48 11.27 -1.92 47.35
CA THR A 48 12.01 -1.72 48.61
C THR A 48 13.02 -0.58 48.51
N VAL A 49 13.78 -0.48 47.42
CA VAL A 49 14.68 0.67 47.20
C VAL A 49 13.90 1.99 47.14
N ARG A 50 12.80 2.05 46.39
CA ARG A 50 11.95 3.24 46.33
C ARG A 50 11.39 3.63 47.70
N ALA A 51 10.94 2.66 48.49
CA ALA A 51 10.42 2.88 49.83
C ALA A 51 11.49 3.38 50.80
N LEU A 52 12.71 2.84 50.75
CA LEU A 52 13.82 3.31 51.58
C LEU A 52 14.30 4.70 51.14
N GLU A 53 14.33 4.99 49.84
CA GLU A 53 14.68 6.31 49.32
C GLU A 53 13.65 7.37 49.74
N SER A 54 12.34 7.07 49.68
CA SER A 54 11.30 7.96 50.19
C SER A 54 11.34 8.09 51.71
N GLU A 55 11.63 7.01 52.45
CA GLU A 55 11.84 7.03 53.90
C GLU A 55 12.96 8.03 54.27
N LEU A 56 14.11 7.98 53.60
CA LEU A 56 15.22 8.91 53.84
C LEU A 56 14.84 10.37 53.58
N GLU A 57 14.07 10.64 52.53
CA GLU A 57 13.57 12.00 52.25
C GLU A 57 12.59 12.47 53.32
N MET A 58 11.67 11.61 53.75
CA MET A 58 10.70 11.91 54.81
C MET A 58 11.40 12.12 56.15
N ASN A 59 12.34 11.24 56.53
CA ASN A 59 13.09 11.36 57.78
C ASN A 59 13.85 12.68 57.87
N LYS A 60 14.45 13.15 56.77
CA LYS A 60 15.08 14.48 56.70
C LYS A 60 14.08 15.61 56.96
N LYS A 61 12.91 15.57 56.33
CA LYS A 61 11.85 16.59 56.52
C LYS A 61 11.30 16.56 57.95
N LEU A 62 11.06 15.36 58.50
CA LEU A 62 10.58 15.19 59.88
C LEU A 62 11.61 15.69 60.88
N ALA A 63 12.89 15.34 60.73
CA ALA A 63 13.96 15.83 61.59
C ALA A 63 14.07 17.36 61.55
N ALA A 64 13.93 17.97 60.36
CA ALA A 64 13.92 19.42 60.22
C ALA A 64 12.71 20.05 60.94
N ARG A 65 11.49 19.53 60.73
CA ARG A 65 10.28 20.04 61.39
C ARG A 65 10.31 19.88 62.90
N LEU A 66 10.83 18.75 63.41
CA LEU A 66 11.02 18.55 64.85
C LEU A 66 12.07 19.52 65.42
N SER A 67 13.15 19.80 64.68
CA SER A 67 14.14 20.79 65.11
C SER A 67 13.59 22.21 65.17
N GLU A 68 12.73 22.57 64.21
CA GLU A 68 12.00 23.84 64.21
C GLU A 68 11.02 23.91 65.38
N MET A 69 10.26 22.84 65.61
CA MET A 69 9.36 22.72 66.76
C MET A 69 10.12 22.84 68.09
N ILE A 70 11.32 22.28 68.20
CA ILE A 70 12.19 22.46 69.38
C ILE A 70 12.59 23.94 69.56
N SER A 71 12.93 24.66 68.48
CA SER A 71 13.24 26.09 68.58
C SER A 71 12.03 26.92 68.98
N GLU A 72 10.85 26.65 68.39
CA GLU A 72 9.58 27.29 68.77
C GLU A 72 9.30 27.09 70.26
N ILE A 73 9.37 25.82 70.72
CA ILE A 73 9.14 25.49 72.12
C ILE A 73 10.15 26.24 73.00
N LYS A 74 11.44 26.29 72.66
CA LYS A 74 12.44 27.01 73.47
C LYS A 74 12.09 28.48 73.71
N GLU A 75 11.62 29.18 72.67
CA GLU A 75 11.30 30.62 72.72
C GLU A 75 9.95 30.93 73.40
N GLU A 76 9.06 29.94 73.52
CA GLU A 76 7.71 30.16 74.04
C GLU A 76 7.61 30.54 75.51
N SER A 77 6.64 31.41 75.80
CA SER A 77 6.21 31.69 77.17
C SER A 77 5.47 30.48 77.78
N LYS A 78 5.32 30.49 79.10
CA LYS A 78 4.60 29.42 79.84
C LYS A 78 3.16 29.23 79.35
N GLU A 79 2.48 30.34 79.05
CA GLU A 79 1.09 30.34 78.58
C GLU A 79 0.97 29.77 77.16
N GLN A 80 1.89 30.15 76.27
CA GLN A 80 1.94 29.64 74.88
C GLN A 80 2.22 28.14 74.86
N PHE A 81 3.16 27.68 75.70
CA PHE A 81 3.47 26.26 75.80
C PHE A 81 2.30 25.44 76.35
N ALA A 82 1.58 25.95 77.36
CA ALA A 82 0.40 25.31 77.89
C ALA A 82 -0.73 25.20 76.85
N ALA A 83 -0.94 26.24 76.04
CA ALA A 83 -1.92 26.22 74.94
C ALA A 83 -1.56 25.15 73.89
N ARG A 84 -0.28 25.04 73.49
CA ARG A 84 0.18 24.01 72.55
C ARG A 84 -0.03 22.58 73.08
N MET A 85 0.23 22.35 74.36
CA MET A 85 -0.03 21.06 74.99
C MET A 85 -1.52 20.71 74.98
N LEU A 86 -2.40 21.68 75.17
CA LEU A 86 -3.85 21.49 75.06
C LEU A 86 -4.23 21.12 73.62
N ASP A 87 -3.72 21.83 72.62
CA ASP A 87 -3.97 21.54 71.21
C ASP A 87 -3.49 20.14 70.81
N TRP A 88 -2.31 19.72 71.26
CA TRP A 88 -1.83 18.37 71.05
C TRP A 88 -2.72 17.33 71.72
N SER A 89 -3.17 17.58 72.95
CA SER A 89 -4.09 16.68 73.66
C SER A 89 -5.46 16.56 72.97
N ALA A 90 -5.96 17.63 72.35
CA ALA A 90 -7.21 17.62 71.59
C ALA A 90 -7.12 16.77 70.31
N LYS A 91 -5.91 16.58 69.76
CA LYS A 91 -5.64 15.74 68.59
C LYS A 91 -5.30 14.28 68.95
N ALA A 92 -5.01 13.99 70.22
CA ALA A 92 -4.50 12.71 70.68
C ALA A 92 -5.42 11.52 70.31
N GLU A 93 -6.74 11.64 70.51
CA GLU A 93 -7.69 10.56 70.19
C GLU A 93 -7.68 10.19 68.69
N LYS A 94 -7.58 11.20 67.82
CA LYS A 94 -7.49 10.99 66.36
C LYS A 94 -6.19 10.30 65.99
N GLN A 95 -5.08 10.72 66.60
CA GLN A 95 -3.76 10.17 66.36
C GLN A 95 -3.66 8.70 66.84
N GLU A 96 -4.28 8.40 67.98
CA GLU A 96 -4.36 7.03 68.50
C GLU A 96 -5.18 6.11 67.59
N ALA A 97 -6.32 6.60 67.06
CA ALA A 97 -7.12 5.85 66.09
C ALA A 97 -6.30 5.49 64.84
N ILE A 98 -5.59 6.47 64.27
CA ILE A 98 -4.72 6.27 63.10
C ILE A 98 -3.65 5.19 63.38
N LEU A 99 -2.97 5.28 64.53
CA LEU A 99 -1.94 4.30 64.91
C LEU A 99 -2.52 2.89 65.11
N ASN A 100 -3.72 2.79 65.68
CA ASN A 100 -4.40 1.51 65.87
C ASN A 100 -4.83 0.88 64.55
N ASP A 101 -5.27 1.69 63.58
CA ASP A 101 -5.64 1.21 62.25
C ASP A 101 -4.41 0.70 61.48
N VAL A 102 -3.29 1.42 61.52
CA VAL A 102 -2.01 0.96 60.96
C VAL A 102 -1.57 -0.35 61.62
N ARG A 103 -1.69 -0.45 62.94
CA ARG A 103 -1.33 -1.66 63.69
C ARG A 103 -2.16 -2.87 63.28
N LYS A 104 -3.48 -2.70 63.16
CA LYS A 104 -4.39 -3.79 62.74
C LYS A 104 -4.08 -4.27 61.33
N ALA A 105 -3.81 -3.34 60.41
CA ALA A 105 -3.45 -3.68 59.04
C ALA A 105 -2.12 -4.47 58.98
N LEU A 106 -1.12 -4.07 59.78
CA LEU A 106 0.14 -4.82 59.91
C LEU A 106 -0.08 -6.24 60.46
N GLU A 107 -0.91 -6.39 61.50
CA GLU A 107 -1.25 -7.70 62.07
C GLU A 107 -2.01 -8.60 61.07
N ALA A 108 -2.81 -8.00 60.18
CA ALA A 108 -3.56 -8.69 59.13
C ALA A 108 -2.75 -8.97 57.84
N ASN A 109 -1.50 -8.52 57.74
CA ASN A 109 -0.72 -8.48 56.48
C ASN A 109 -1.46 -7.78 55.32
N GLU A 110 -2.28 -6.78 55.65
CA GLU A 110 -2.99 -5.96 54.67
C GLU A 110 -2.21 -4.68 54.36
N GLU A 111 -2.38 -4.16 53.15
CA GLU A 111 -1.81 -2.86 52.78
C GLU A 111 -2.52 -1.75 53.56
N TYR A 112 -1.75 -0.95 54.29
CA TYR A 112 -2.25 0.22 54.99
C TYR A 112 -2.01 1.50 54.18
N ARG A 113 -2.90 2.48 54.38
CA ARG A 113 -2.75 3.81 53.78
C ARG A 113 -1.42 4.43 54.24
N GLN A 114 -0.64 4.94 53.29
CA GLN A 114 0.54 5.74 53.60
C GLN A 114 0.11 7.03 54.32
N LEU A 115 0.69 7.29 55.51
CA LEU A 115 0.39 8.49 56.28
C LEU A 115 0.98 9.72 55.59
N GLU A 116 0.23 10.81 55.63
CA GLU A 116 0.72 12.10 55.14
C GLU A 116 1.77 12.69 56.07
N PHE A 117 2.56 13.63 55.56
CA PHE A 117 3.64 14.27 56.34
C PHE A 117 3.14 14.87 57.67
N ASP A 118 2.01 15.56 57.65
CA ASP A 118 1.44 16.18 58.86
C ASP A 118 0.93 15.12 59.84
N GLU A 119 0.33 14.03 59.35
CA GLU A 119 -0.10 12.90 60.16
C GLU A 119 1.11 12.23 60.83
N LEU A 120 2.24 12.09 60.12
CA LEU A 120 3.48 11.55 60.68
C LEU A 120 4.03 12.44 61.80
N VAL A 121 4.07 13.76 61.62
CA VAL A 121 4.48 14.70 62.68
C VAL A 121 3.56 14.55 63.90
N ASP A 122 2.26 14.54 63.67
CA ASP A 122 1.24 14.40 64.70
C ASP A 122 1.36 13.07 65.47
N THR A 123 1.64 11.94 64.80
CA THR A 123 1.90 10.66 65.48
C THR A 123 3.19 10.66 66.32
N LEU A 124 4.23 11.38 65.89
CA LEU A 124 5.46 11.54 66.66
C LEU A 124 5.21 12.39 67.91
N VAL A 125 4.42 13.46 67.79
CA VAL A 125 3.99 14.28 68.93
C VAL A 125 3.18 13.45 69.92
N TYR A 126 2.22 12.66 69.44
CA TYR A 126 1.47 11.73 70.29
C TYR A 126 2.38 10.74 71.03
N ARG A 127 3.39 10.19 70.34
CA ARG A 127 4.38 9.29 70.97
C ARG A 127 5.16 9.99 72.08
N VAL A 128 5.54 11.25 71.88
CA VAL A 128 6.18 12.08 72.92
C VAL A 128 5.22 12.29 74.10
N GLN A 129 3.93 12.55 73.87
CA GLN A 129 2.95 12.66 74.95
C GLN A 129 2.82 11.38 75.76
N GLN A 130 2.81 10.22 75.11
CA GLN A 130 2.80 8.92 75.80
C GLN A 130 4.07 8.68 76.62
N GLU A 131 5.25 9.01 76.08
CA GLU A 131 6.53 8.90 76.79
C GLU A 131 6.60 9.88 77.97
N LEU A 132 6.05 11.08 77.84
CA LEU A 132 5.89 12.05 78.92
C LEU A 132 4.97 11.53 80.02
N ALA A 133 3.80 10.99 79.66
CA ALA A 133 2.85 10.42 80.61
C ALA A 133 3.43 9.25 81.42
N LYS A 134 4.34 8.47 80.81
CA LYS A 134 5.07 7.39 81.48
C LYS A 134 6.23 7.89 82.34
N SER A 135 6.69 9.12 82.15
CA SER A 135 7.80 9.68 82.92
C SER A 135 7.33 10.11 84.32
N GLU A 136 8.15 9.81 85.34
CA GLU A 136 7.86 10.10 86.75
C GLU A 136 7.71 11.61 87.06
N VAL A 137 8.09 12.49 86.12
CA VAL A 137 8.02 13.94 86.24
C VAL A 137 6.59 14.45 86.42
N ILE A 138 5.59 13.75 85.86
CA ILE A 138 4.17 14.15 85.94
C ILE A 138 3.49 13.60 87.20
N THR A 139 4.03 12.53 87.79
CA THR A 139 3.43 11.87 88.97
C THR A 139 3.64 12.62 90.29
N GLN A 140 4.60 13.56 90.34
CA GLN A 140 4.82 14.40 91.52
C GLN A 140 3.93 15.64 91.43
N GLN A 141 3.07 15.85 92.43
CA GLN A 141 1.98 16.85 92.49
C GLN A 141 2.40 18.34 92.37
N ASN A 142 3.63 18.66 91.96
CA ASN A 142 4.14 20.01 91.67
C ASN A 142 5.10 19.97 90.46
N ALA A 143 4.62 19.52 89.30
CA ALA A 143 5.42 19.58 88.09
C ALA A 143 5.51 21.04 87.61
N ASN A 144 6.68 21.67 87.83
CA ASN A 144 6.95 23.00 87.29
C ASN A 144 6.81 22.97 85.75
N PRO A 145 6.08 23.91 85.12
CA PRO A 145 5.92 23.97 83.66
C PRO A 145 7.24 23.96 82.90
N ASP A 146 8.28 24.58 83.47
CA ASP A 146 9.63 24.65 82.89
C ASP A 146 10.33 23.29 82.83
N ILE A 147 10.06 22.40 83.81
CA ILE A 147 10.64 21.05 83.85
C ILE A 147 9.96 20.16 82.80
N ILE A 148 8.64 20.26 82.68
CA ILE A 148 7.87 19.54 81.64
C ILE A 148 8.38 19.97 80.26
N LYS A 149 8.51 21.28 80.04
CA LYS A 149 9.02 21.87 78.80
C LYS A 149 10.39 21.33 78.41
N LEU A 150 11.35 21.32 79.35
CA LEU A 150 12.68 20.74 79.12
C LEU A 150 12.59 19.25 78.78
N LYS A 151 11.73 18.49 79.46
CA LYS A 151 11.59 17.05 79.19
C LYS A 151 11.01 16.78 77.81
N VAL A 152 10.03 17.58 77.35
CA VAL A 152 9.49 17.49 75.99
C VAL A 152 10.60 17.72 74.97
N ILE A 153 11.41 18.75 75.18
CA ILE A 153 12.56 19.05 74.32
C ILE A 153 13.53 17.86 74.28
N ASP A 154 13.86 17.25 75.41
CA ASP A 154 14.77 16.10 75.48
C ASP A 154 14.22 14.88 74.71
N LEU A 155 12.92 14.59 74.84
CA LEU A 155 12.28 13.49 74.12
C LEU A 155 12.25 13.73 72.61
N LEU A 156 11.95 14.97 72.18
CA LEU A 156 11.99 15.34 70.77
C LEU A 156 13.42 15.21 70.21
N HIS A 157 14.46 15.61 70.95
CA HIS A 157 15.84 15.37 70.55
C HIS A 157 16.14 13.87 70.43
N GLY A 158 15.69 13.05 71.37
CA GLY A 158 15.85 11.59 71.30
C GLY A 158 15.19 10.97 70.07
N HIS A 159 14.02 11.46 69.65
CA HIS A 159 13.40 11.03 68.40
C HIS A 159 14.17 11.49 67.15
N ILE A 160 14.71 12.71 67.14
CA ILE A 160 15.59 13.17 66.05
C ILE A 160 16.84 12.29 65.96
N GLU A 161 17.44 11.90 67.08
CA GLU A 161 18.59 10.99 67.10
C GLU A 161 18.23 9.60 66.56
N LYS A 162 17.08 9.04 66.94
CA LYS A 162 16.58 7.78 66.38
C LYS A 162 16.41 7.86 64.86
N LEU A 163 15.84 8.96 64.34
CA LEU A 163 15.73 9.18 62.89
C LEU A 163 17.10 9.26 62.21
N LYS A 164 18.05 9.99 62.80
CA LYS A 164 19.42 10.09 62.28
C LYS A 164 20.18 8.75 62.31
N ASN A 165 19.89 7.89 63.29
CA ASN A 165 20.51 6.56 63.39
C ASN A 165 19.90 5.56 62.40
N ARG A 166 18.65 5.76 61.98
CA ARG A 166 18.00 4.94 60.93
C ARG A 166 18.53 5.24 59.53
N ASP A 167 18.92 6.49 59.25
CA ASP A 167 19.48 6.90 57.97
C ASP A 167 20.68 6.04 57.47
N PRO A 168 21.73 5.77 58.26
CA PRO A 168 22.85 4.93 57.81
C PRO A 168 22.43 3.47 57.57
N GLU A 169 21.50 2.93 58.36
CA GLU A 169 20.97 1.57 58.16
C GLU A 169 20.23 1.46 56.83
N ALA A 170 19.31 2.39 56.55
CA ALA A 170 18.57 2.43 55.29
C ALA A 170 19.50 2.61 54.07
N ARG A 171 20.55 3.43 54.19
CA ARG A 171 21.55 3.59 53.12
C ARG A 171 22.35 2.31 52.89
N ALA A 172 22.74 1.60 53.95
CA ALA A 172 23.44 0.33 53.84
C ALA A 172 22.57 -0.74 53.17
N GLU A 173 21.28 -0.80 53.51
CA GLU A 173 20.30 -1.68 52.85
C GLU A 173 20.16 -1.37 51.36
N ILE A 174 20.01 -0.09 50.99
CA ILE A 174 19.97 0.35 49.58
C ILE A 174 21.24 -0.08 48.84
N GLU A 175 22.42 0.11 49.42
CA GLU A 175 23.68 -0.29 48.80
C GLU A 175 23.77 -1.80 48.61
N ASN A 176 23.33 -2.59 49.58
CA ASN A 176 23.32 -4.05 49.48
C ASN A 176 22.38 -4.51 48.35
N ILE A 177 21.16 -3.96 48.26
CA ILE A 177 20.23 -4.28 47.16
C ILE A 177 20.83 -3.85 45.81
N LYS A 178 21.49 -2.69 45.74
CA LYS A 178 22.18 -2.22 44.51
C LYS A 178 23.41 -3.07 44.16
N LYS A 179 24.05 -3.73 45.12
CA LYS A 179 25.12 -4.71 44.85
C LYS A 179 24.52 -6.00 44.30
N GLU A 180 23.45 -6.52 44.91
CA GLU A 180 22.72 -7.69 44.39
C GLU A 180 22.17 -7.46 42.99
N GLN A 181 21.66 -6.26 42.69
CA GLN A 181 21.24 -5.89 41.34
C GLN A 181 22.39 -5.97 40.34
N ARG A 182 23.59 -5.47 40.70
CA ARG A 182 24.79 -5.55 39.85
C ARG A 182 25.28 -6.99 39.63
N MET A 183 24.92 -7.92 40.51
CA MET A 183 25.20 -9.34 40.31
C MET A 183 24.24 -10.01 39.33
N HIS A 184 23.16 -9.35 38.90
CA HIS A 184 22.16 -9.91 37.99
C HIS A 184 21.96 -9.00 36.79
N ILE A 185 22.72 -9.25 35.73
CA ILE A 185 22.66 -8.42 34.52
C ILE A 185 21.46 -8.88 33.68
N SER A 186 20.47 -8.01 33.56
CA SER A 186 19.24 -8.27 32.82
C SER A 186 19.25 -7.63 31.43
N ALA A 187 18.44 -8.17 30.50
CA ALA A 187 18.30 -7.61 29.16
C ALA A 187 17.89 -6.12 29.17
N ASP A 188 16.98 -5.75 30.09
CA ASP A 188 16.48 -4.38 30.26
C ASP A 188 17.58 -3.39 30.70
N GLU A 189 18.60 -3.87 31.39
CA GLU A 189 19.74 -3.08 31.85
C GLU A 189 20.87 -3.03 30.80
N VAL A 190 21.08 -4.13 30.07
CA VAL A 190 22.12 -4.24 29.03
C VAL A 190 21.78 -3.39 27.81
N ALA A 191 20.53 -3.43 27.36
CA ALA A 191 20.11 -2.79 26.13
C ALA A 191 18.78 -2.09 26.32
N LYS A 192 18.76 -0.80 26.01
CA LYS A 192 17.52 -0.05 25.79
C LYS A 192 17.24 0.00 24.30
N GLU A 193 15.97 0.14 23.95
CA GLU A 193 15.56 0.31 22.56
C GLU A 193 16.20 1.58 21.97
N GLY A 194 17.25 1.41 21.16
CA GLY A 194 17.97 2.53 20.56
C GLY A 194 17.34 3.01 19.26
N TYR A 195 16.86 2.09 18.43
CA TYR A 195 16.21 2.37 17.16
C TYR A 195 15.19 1.29 16.85
N ASN A 196 13.96 1.68 16.51
CA ASN A 196 12.93 0.78 16.03
C ASN A 196 12.24 1.39 14.82
N LYS A 197 12.32 0.68 13.70
CA LYS A 197 11.63 1.03 12.46
C LYS A 197 10.85 -0.18 11.98
N THR A 198 9.54 -0.07 12.01
CA THR A 198 8.65 -1.03 11.38
C THR A 198 8.31 -0.56 9.97
N PHE A 199 8.50 -1.43 8.98
CA PHE A 199 8.06 -1.18 7.61
C PHE A 199 7.02 -2.23 7.25
N ILE A 200 5.77 -1.78 7.09
CA ILE A 200 4.69 -2.63 6.60
C ILE A 200 4.53 -2.31 5.12
N ASN A 201 4.89 -3.26 4.26
CA ASN A 201 4.64 -3.16 2.83
C ASN A 201 3.13 -3.33 2.58
N LYS A 202 2.37 -2.25 2.72
CA LYS A 202 0.95 -2.22 2.33
C LYS A 202 0.90 -2.14 0.82
N GLN A 203 0.23 -3.10 0.19
CA GLN A 203 -0.08 -2.99 -1.23
C GLN A 203 -0.79 -1.66 -1.49
N PRO A 204 -0.49 -0.97 -2.61
CA PRO A 204 -1.15 0.28 -2.92
C PRO A 204 -2.66 0.02 -2.94
N LYS A 205 -3.41 0.78 -2.14
CA LYS A 205 -4.87 0.78 -2.25
C LYS A 205 -5.17 1.18 -3.68
N ALA A 206 -5.84 0.30 -4.43
CA ALA A 206 -6.40 0.65 -5.72
C ALA A 206 -7.18 1.95 -5.54
N SER A 207 -6.71 3.01 -6.21
CA SER A 207 -7.47 4.24 -6.34
C SER A 207 -8.75 3.88 -7.08
N THR A 208 -9.87 3.82 -6.36
CA THR A 208 -11.19 3.87 -6.96
C THR A 208 -11.35 5.23 -7.62
N SER A 209 -10.98 5.31 -8.90
CA SER A 209 -11.48 6.35 -9.79
C SER A 209 -13.00 6.19 -9.86
N SER A 210 -13.72 7.18 -9.34
CA SER A 210 -15.17 7.26 -9.39
C SER A 210 -15.63 7.39 -10.84
N SER A 211 -16.04 6.29 -11.46
CA SER A 211 -16.88 6.33 -12.65
C SER A 211 -18.32 6.61 -12.21
N LYS A 212 -18.84 7.77 -12.62
CA LYS A 212 -20.27 8.09 -12.52
C LYS A 212 -21.03 7.17 -13.49
N ASN A 213 -21.76 6.19 -12.96
CA ASN A 213 -22.74 5.47 -13.76
C ASN A 213 -23.93 6.40 -14.03
N ASN A 214 -24.13 6.77 -15.30
CA ASN A 214 -25.39 7.36 -15.76
C ASN A 214 -26.35 6.20 -16.05
N VAL A 215 -27.35 6.01 -15.20
CA VAL A 215 -28.40 5.00 -15.39
C VAL A 215 -29.41 5.56 -16.38
N GLN A 216 -29.45 5.03 -17.62
CA GLN A 216 -30.62 5.18 -18.47
C GLN A 216 -31.66 4.15 -18.05
N SER A 217 -32.76 4.65 -17.47
CA SER A 217 -33.96 3.87 -17.18
C SER A 217 -34.70 3.56 -18.47
N VAL A 218 -34.78 2.28 -18.84
CA VAL A 218 -35.79 1.79 -19.78
C VAL A 218 -36.98 1.34 -18.95
N GLU A 219 -38.07 2.11 -18.97
CA GLU A 219 -39.34 1.71 -18.35
C GLU A 219 -40.02 0.67 -19.23
N LEU A 220 -40.13 -0.57 -18.74
CA LEU A 220 -40.94 -1.62 -19.35
C LEU A 220 -42.36 -1.61 -18.75
N LEU A 221 -43.33 -1.54 -19.66
CA LEU A 221 -44.75 -1.27 -19.43
C LEU A 221 -45.54 -2.55 -19.08
N ASN A 222 -45.23 -3.20 -17.95
CA ASN A 222 -46.15 -4.10 -17.23
C ASN A 222 -45.55 -4.59 -15.89
N PRO A 223 -45.89 -3.96 -14.75
CA PRO A 223 -45.44 -4.40 -13.44
C PRO A 223 -46.47 -5.38 -12.84
N GLY A 224 -46.29 -6.70 -13.04
CA GLY A 224 -47.22 -7.66 -12.41
C GLY A 224 -47.18 -9.13 -12.82
N TYR A 225 -46.04 -9.72 -13.17
CA TYR A 225 -45.96 -11.17 -13.35
C TYR A 225 -44.80 -11.77 -12.56
N GLU A 226 -45.02 -12.00 -11.27
CA GLU A 226 -44.22 -12.95 -10.50
C GLU A 226 -45.01 -14.26 -10.35
N LYS A 227 -44.45 -15.35 -10.90
CA LYS A 227 -44.35 -16.64 -10.20
C LYS A 227 -43.46 -17.64 -10.96
N ASN A 228 -42.43 -18.07 -10.24
CA ASN A 228 -41.84 -19.41 -10.20
C ASN A 228 -41.20 -19.99 -11.48
N ILE A 229 -39.88 -20.21 -11.42
CA ILE A 229 -39.21 -21.52 -11.58
C ILE A 229 -37.82 -21.44 -10.89
N LYS A 230 -37.46 -22.50 -10.16
CA LYS A 230 -36.17 -22.72 -9.47
C LYS A 230 -35.09 -23.23 -10.45
N PRO A 231 -33.80 -23.19 -10.07
CA PRO A 231 -32.67 -23.10 -10.98
C PRO A 231 -32.27 -24.47 -11.53
N GLU A 232 -31.95 -24.53 -12.81
CA GLU A 232 -31.16 -25.62 -13.38
C GLU A 232 -30.14 -25.03 -14.35
N ALA A 233 -28.95 -25.61 -14.28
CA ALA A 233 -27.71 -25.11 -14.84
C ALA A 233 -27.75 -25.07 -16.38
N GLU A 234 -27.10 -24.06 -16.96
CA GLU A 234 -26.35 -24.21 -18.22
C GLU A 234 -25.45 -22.98 -18.47
N VAL A 235 -24.17 -23.30 -18.60
CA VAL A 235 -23.05 -22.66 -19.31
C VAL A 235 -23.28 -21.27 -19.95
N PRO A 236 -22.45 -20.25 -19.67
CA PRO A 236 -22.31 -19.13 -20.59
C PRO A 236 -21.14 -19.37 -21.55
N GLU A 237 -21.46 -19.52 -22.83
CA GLU A 237 -20.56 -19.20 -23.93
C GLU A 237 -20.39 -17.67 -23.97
N ASN A 238 -19.20 -17.18 -23.64
CA ASN A 238 -18.83 -15.78 -23.90
C ASN A 238 -18.37 -15.64 -25.35
N THR A 239 -19.26 -15.21 -26.23
CA THR A 239 -18.91 -14.53 -27.48
C THR A 239 -18.63 -13.06 -27.17
N GLU A 240 -17.36 -12.73 -26.91
CA GLU A 240 -16.93 -11.33 -26.86
C GLU A 240 -16.77 -10.79 -28.29
N SER A 241 -17.74 -9.97 -28.68
CA SER A 241 -17.62 -8.99 -29.75
C SER A 241 -16.68 -7.87 -29.32
N LEU A 242 -15.63 -7.67 -30.12
CA LEU A 242 -14.76 -6.49 -30.09
C LEU A 242 -15.57 -5.26 -30.49
N GLU A 243 -15.88 -4.38 -29.53
CA GLU A 243 -16.26 -3.00 -29.80
C GLU A 243 -15.09 -2.09 -29.42
N GLY A 244 -14.56 -1.40 -30.42
CA GLY A 244 -13.45 -0.49 -30.30
C GLY A 244 -13.87 0.80 -29.60
N ASN A 245 -13.09 1.20 -28.60
CA ASN A 245 -13.04 2.59 -28.16
C ASN A 245 -12.02 3.31 -29.05
N ASN A 246 -12.50 4.29 -29.81
CA ASN A 246 -11.66 5.24 -30.53
C ASN A 246 -11.17 6.30 -29.53
N ASP A 247 -9.90 6.20 -29.14
CA ASP A 247 -9.12 7.31 -28.56
C ASP A 247 -7.98 7.62 -29.54
N GLU A 248 -8.23 8.53 -30.49
CA GLU A 248 -7.39 8.80 -31.68
C GLU A 248 -6.04 9.51 -31.43
N ASP A 249 -5.52 9.58 -30.19
CA ASP A 249 -4.30 10.35 -29.89
C ASP A 249 -3.16 9.55 -29.22
N SER A 250 -3.16 8.21 -29.24
CA SER A 250 -2.08 7.39 -28.62
C SER A 250 -1.60 6.16 -29.40
N ASP A 251 -1.96 5.98 -30.67
CA ASP A 251 -1.82 4.66 -31.32
C ASP A 251 -0.51 4.40 -32.08
N GLU A 252 0.30 5.41 -32.43
CA GLU A 252 1.52 5.14 -33.20
C GLU A 252 2.65 4.51 -32.35
N GLU A 253 2.76 4.82 -31.06
CA GLU A 253 3.75 4.19 -30.15
C GLU A 253 3.32 2.78 -29.66
N SER A 254 2.06 2.40 -29.83
CA SER A 254 1.51 1.11 -29.34
C SER A 254 1.89 -0.09 -30.23
N LEU A 255 2.29 0.15 -31.48
CA LEU A 255 2.47 -0.89 -32.52
C LEU A 255 3.92 -1.35 -32.73
N THR A 256 4.88 -0.70 -32.06
CA THR A 256 6.28 -1.17 -32.02
C THR A 256 6.47 -2.11 -30.86
N VAL A 257 7.06 -3.27 -31.11
CA VAL A 257 7.29 -4.25 -30.04
C VAL A 257 8.53 -3.86 -29.28
N ASP A 258 8.34 -3.69 -27.99
CA ASP A 258 9.41 -3.35 -27.07
C ASP A 258 10.53 -4.39 -27.08
N PRO A 259 11.79 -4.00 -26.84
CA PRO A 259 12.93 -4.94 -26.84
C PRO A 259 12.69 -6.16 -25.94
N ASP A 260 12.18 -5.94 -24.73
CA ASP A 260 11.92 -7.00 -23.75
C ASP A 260 10.83 -7.99 -24.21
N SER A 261 9.82 -7.50 -24.94
CA SER A 261 8.77 -8.32 -25.55
C SER A 261 9.35 -9.14 -26.71
N MET A 262 10.22 -8.55 -27.53
CA MET A 262 10.88 -9.26 -28.62
C MET A 262 11.77 -10.38 -28.10
N GLU A 263 12.57 -10.12 -27.08
CA GLU A 263 13.42 -11.14 -26.44
C GLU A 263 12.58 -12.28 -25.87
N PHE A 264 11.49 -11.97 -25.16
CA PHE A 264 10.57 -12.97 -24.63
C PHE A 264 9.92 -13.83 -25.73
N GLY A 265 9.49 -13.19 -26.84
CA GLY A 265 8.93 -13.87 -28.00
C GLY A 265 9.86 -14.92 -28.61
N MET A 266 11.17 -14.66 -28.59
CA MET A 266 12.21 -15.54 -29.13
C MET A 266 12.55 -16.74 -28.23
N ILE A 267 12.04 -16.82 -27.00
CA ILE A 267 12.29 -17.95 -26.10
C ILE A 267 11.47 -19.17 -26.53
N ASP A 268 12.13 -20.32 -26.66
CA ASP A 268 11.55 -21.60 -27.11
C ASP A 268 11.17 -22.53 -25.95
N SER A 269 11.87 -22.48 -24.82
CA SER A 269 11.65 -23.34 -23.66
C SER A 269 10.67 -22.72 -22.64
N LEU A 270 9.76 -23.53 -22.11
CA LEU A 270 8.82 -23.11 -21.05
C LEU A 270 9.55 -22.72 -19.76
N ASP A 271 10.61 -23.44 -19.39
CA ASP A 271 11.38 -23.15 -18.17
C ASP A 271 12.09 -21.79 -18.29
N LYS A 272 12.75 -21.55 -19.45
CA LYS A 272 13.37 -20.25 -19.74
C LYS A 272 12.34 -19.12 -19.80
N SER A 273 11.14 -19.40 -20.31
CA SER A 273 10.04 -18.42 -20.36
C SER A 273 9.60 -18.04 -18.94
N LYS A 274 9.54 -19.02 -18.03
CA LYS A 274 9.23 -18.78 -16.62
C LYS A 274 10.29 -17.92 -15.95
N ASP A 275 11.56 -18.27 -16.11
CA ASP A 275 12.67 -17.54 -15.49
C ASP A 275 12.73 -16.10 -15.99
N TYR A 276 12.55 -15.90 -17.31
CA TYR A 276 12.50 -14.57 -17.91
C TYR A 276 11.36 -13.71 -17.35
N ILE A 277 10.14 -14.27 -17.18
CA ILE A 277 9.00 -13.55 -16.59
C ILE A 277 9.24 -13.22 -15.11
N LEU A 278 9.93 -14.09 -14.36
CA LEU A 278 10.27 -13.84 -12.96
C LEU A 278 11.26 -12.68 -12.81
N GLU A 279 12.22 -12.56 -13.74
CA GLU A 279 13.18 -11.46 -13.80
C GLU A 279 12.54 -10.17 -14.33
N HIS A 280 11.64 -10.25 -15.31
CA HIS A 280 11.06 -9.12 -16.03
C HIS A 280 9.54 -9.03 -15.80
N ARG A 281 9.11 -8.81 -14.55
CA ARG A 281 7.69 -8.81 -14.18
C ARG A 281 6.84 -7.76 -14.91
N HIS A 282 7.44 -6.68 -15.39
CA HIS A 282 6.77 -5.59 -16.12
C HIS A 282 6.24 -6.02 -17.49
N ILE A 283 6.67 -7.16 -18.05
CA ILE A 283 6.15 -7.68 -19.32
C ILE A 283 4.74 -8.28 -19.18
N ILE A 284 4.27 -8.52 -17.94
CA ILE A 284 2.94 -9.08 -17.68
C ILE A 284 1.89 -7.97 -17.84
N GLY A 285 1.38 -7.80 -19.05
CA GLY A 285 0.32 -6.86 -19.37
C GLY A 285 -0.34 -7.15 -20.71
N GLN A 286 -1.59 -6.70 -20.88
CA GLN A 286 -2.37 -6.92 -22.10
C GLN A 286 -1.69 -6.31 -23.33
N ASN A 287 -1.18 -5.08 -23.22
CA ASN A 287 -0.48 -4.40 -24.32
C ASN A 287 0.72 -5.20 -24.82
N LYS A 288 1.48 -5.84 -23.91
CA LYS A 288 2.65 -6.67 -24.25
C LYS A 288 2.25 -7.96 -24.95
N SER A 289 1.14 -8.60 -24.53
CA SER A 289 0.60 -9.77 -25.26
C SER A 289 0.12 -9.40 -26.66
N ASP A 290 -0.48 -8.22 -26.83
CA ASP A 290 -0.98 -7.76 -28.13
C ASP A 290 0.15 -7.40 -29.08
N GLN A 291 1.21 -6.74 -28.58
CA GLN A 291 2.46 -6.52 -29.33
C GLN A 291 3.05 -7.83 -29.89
N LEU A 292 3.12 -8.89 -29.07
CA LEU A 292 3.59 -10.20 -29.50
C LEU A 292 2.71 -10.81 -30.60
N LEU A 293 1.39 -10.65 -30.50
CA LEU A 293 0.45 -11.09 -31.54
C LEU A 293 0.65 -10.32 -32.85
N VAL A 294 0.85 -9.00 -32.80
CA VAL A 294 1.15 -8.18 -33.98
C VAL A 294 2.42 -8.66 -34.67
N GLN A 295 3.46 -9.05 -33.91
CA GLN A 295 4.66 -9.64 -34.51
C GLN A 295 4.42 -11.03 -35.07
N ALA A 296 3.59 -11.86 -34.42
CA ALA A 296 3.19 -13.15 -34.98
C ALA A 296 2.50 -12.98 -36.35
N PHE A 297 1.64 -11.97 -36.50
CA PHE A 297 1.06 -11.61 -37.80
C PHE A 297 2.13 -11.23 -38.84
N ARG A 298 3.11 -10.40 -38.46
CA ARG A 298 4.20 -10.00 -39.37
C ARG A 298 5.06 -11.20 -39.81
N TYR A 299 5.41 -12.11 -38.90
CA TYR A 299 6.13 -13.34 -39.22
C TYR A 299 5.33 -14.25 -40.15
N GLN A 300 4.02 -14.40 -39.89
CA GLN A 300 3.15 -15.21 -40.73
C GLN A 300 3.02 -14.63 -42.15
N MET A 301 2.95 -13.31 -42.28
CA MET A 301 2.93 -12.64 -43.59
C MET A 301 4.21 -12.89 -44.39
N ARG A 302 5.37 -12.88 -43.72
CA ARG A 302 6.70 -13.21 -44.30
C ARG A 302 6.88 -14.69 -44.63
N GLY A 303 6.01 -15.57 -44.13
CA GLY A 303 6.08 -17.02 -44.34
C GLY A 303 6.84 -17.79 -43.26
N GLU A 304 7.22 -17.14 -42.16
CA GLU A 304 7.93 -17.74 -41.02
C GLU A 304 6.93 -18.33 -40.02
N SER A 305 6.33 -19.47 -40.38
CA SER A 305 5.24 -20.11 -39.63
C SER A 305 5.63 -20.60 -38.23
N GLU A 306 6.84 -21.14 -38.07
CA GLU A 306 7.32 -21.65 -36.78
C GLU A 306 7.49 -20.52 -35.75
N LEU A 307 8.11 -19.41 -36.17
CA LEU A 307 8.29 -18.22 -35.34
C LEU A 307 6.94 -17.56 -35.03
N ALA A 308 6.03 -17.48 -35.99
CA ALA A 308 4.68 -16.99 -35.74
C ALA A 308 3.95 -17.81 -34.66
N LYS A 309 4.01 -19.15 -34.73
CA LYS A 309 3.42 -20.03 -33.71
C LYS A 309 4.09 -19.86 -32.35
N GLN A 310 5.40 -19.62 -32.31
CA GLN A 310 6.14 -19.35 -31.08
C GLN A 310 5.72 -18.03 -30.42
N PHE A 311 5.60 -16.95 -31.19
CA PHE A 311 5.13 -15.66 -30.67
C PHE A 311 3.69 -15.72 -30.17
N VAL A 312 2.82 -16.50 -30.81
CA VAL A 312 1.46 -16.79 -30.31
C VAL A 312 1.48 -17.55 -28.98
N ARG A 313 2.38 -18.51 -28.82
CA ARG A 313 2.54 -19.20 -27.54
C ARG A 313 2.95 -18.22 -26.45
N GLN A 314 3.94 -17.38 -26.72
CA GLN A 314 4.43 -16.41 -25.74
C GLN A 314 3.37 -15.35 -25.39
N SER A 315 2.60 -14.87 -26.37
CA SER A 315 1.50 -13.94 -26.10
C SER A 315 0.47 -14.57 -25.16
N LEU A 316 0.07 -15.83 -25.42
CA LEU A 316 -0.91 -16.53 -24.60
C LEU A 316 -0.39 -16.80 -23.17
N ILE A 317 0.90 -17.11 -22.99
CA ILE A 317 1.50 -17.24 -21.66
C ILE A 317 1.26 -15.98 -20.82
N LEU A 318 1.50 -14.80 -21.39
CA LEU A 318 1.26 -13.53 -20.71
C LEU A 318 -0.23 -13.33 -20.41
N THR A 319 -1.12 -13.63 -21.37
CA THR A 319 -2.57 -13.51 -21.20
C THR A 319 -3.09 -14.36 -20.03
N TYR A 320 -2.71 -15.64 -19.96
CA TYR A 320 -3.14 -16.53 -18.86
C TYR A 320 -2.55 -16.12 -17.51
N ILE A 321 -1.27 -15.72 -17.47
CA ILE A 321 -0.65 -15.28 -16.22
C ILE A 321 -1.32 -14.00 -15.70
N HIS A 322 -1.66 -13.07 -16.59
CA HIS A 322 -2.37 -11.84 -16.25
C HIS A 322 -3.75 -12.14 -15.65
N GLN A 323 -4.51 -13.06 -16.26
CA GLN A 323 -5.82 -13.50 -15.75
C GLN A 323 -5.75 -14.21 -14.39
N MET A 324 -4.65 -14.90 -14.06
CA MET A 324 -4.47 -15.62 -12.80
C MET A 324 -3.99 -14.76 -11.62
N GLY A 325 -3.66 -13.47 -11.84
CA GLY A 325 -3.30 -12.53 -10.78
C GLY A 325 -1.87 -12.66 -10.23
N PRO A 326 -1.56 -12.07 -9.05
CA PRO A 326 -0.18 -11.86 -8.57
C PRO A 326 0.67 -13.13 -8.38
N SER A 327 0.02 -14.25 -8.03
CA SER A 327 0.64 -15.57 -7.87
C SER A 327 0.51 -16.45 -9.12
N GLY A 328 0.01 -15.90 -10.22
CA GLY A 328 -0.36 -16.62 -11.44
C GLY A 328 0.81 -17.32 -12.14
N ILE A 329 2.03 -16.77 -12.05
CA ILE A 329 3.22 -17.31 -12.76
C ILE A 329 3.47 -18.77 -12.36
N ASN A 330 3.67 -19.05 -11.07
CA ASN A 330 3.99 -20.40 -10.60
C ASN A 330 2.81 -21.39 -10.80
N ILE A 331 1.59 -20.91 -10.63
CA ILE A 331 0.37 -21.71 -10.81
C ILE A 331 0.19 -22.10 -12.28
N PHE A 332 0.42 -21.17 -13.21
CA PHE A 332 0.32 -21.41 -14.65
C PHE A 332 1.34 -22.46 -15.11
N PHE A 333 2.63 -22.25 -14.81
CA PHE A 333 3.67 -23.19 -15.24
C PHE A 333 3.53 -24.57 -14.59
N SER A 334 3.13 -24.67 -13.31
CA SER A 334 2.88 -25.98 -12.68
C SER A 334 1.75 -26.77 -13.38
N LYS A 335 0.71 -26.08 -13.89
CA LYS A 335 -0.40 -26.72 -14.61
C LYS A 335 -0.02 -27.19 -16.01
N ILE A 336 0.92 -26.50 -16.68
CA ILE A 336 1.30 -26.77 -18.07
C ILE A 336 2.48 -27.75 -18.19
N VAL A 337 3.34 -27.87 -17.18
CA VAL A 337 4.47 -28.83 -17.22
C VAL A 337 4.00 -30.29 -17.32
N ILE A 338 2.86 -30.63 -16.70
CA ILE A 338 2.33 -32.00 -16.70
C ILE A 338 1.56 -32.28 -18.00
N LYS A 339 2.17 -33.06 -18.90
CA LYS A 339 1.54 -33.50 -20.15
C LYS A 339 0.23 -34.27 -19.86
N GLY A 340 -0.85 -33.89 -20.54
CA GLY A 340 -2.17 -34.54 -20.40
C GLY A 340 -3.06 -33.99 -19.28
N ASN A 341 -2.58 -33.06 -18.45
CA ASN A 341 -3.44 -32.30 -17.53
C ASN A 341 -4.44 -31.45 -18.34
N PRO A 342 -5.72 -31.31 -17.92
CA PRO A 342 -6.67 -30.39 -18.54
C PRO A 342 -6.10 -28.99 -18.87
N GLY A 343 -5.27 -28.43 -17.98
CA GLY A 343 -4.63 -27.12 -18.22
C GLY A 343 -3.59 -27.13 -19.35
N ASN A 344 -2.80 -28.20 -19.48
CA ASN A 344 -1.85 -28.38 -20.58
C ASN A 344 -2.59 -28.53 -21.91
N VAL A 345 -3.60 -29.40 -21.95
CA VAL A 345 -4.38 -29.69 -23.17
C VAL A 345 -5.12 -28.43 -23.64
N MET A 346 -5.79 -27.72 -22.73
CA MET A 346 -6.49 -26.47 -23.05
C MET A 346 -5.53 -25.42 -23.63
N PHE A 347 -4.40 -25.18 -22.96
CA PHE A 347 -3.41 -24.19 -23.39
C PHE A 347 -2.87 -24.46 -24.80
N PHE A 348 -2.46 -25.70 -25.09
CA PHE A 348 -1.93 -26.04 -26.41
C PHE A 348 -2.99 -26.02 -27.51
N ASN A 349 -4.23 -26.41 -27.21
CA ASN A 349 -5.34 -26.28 -28.15
C ASN A 349 -5.64 -24.80 -28.47
N ASP A 350 -5.57 -23.92 -27.48
CA ASP A 350 -5.83 -22.49 -27.67
C ASP A 350 -4.72 -21.80 -28.49
N ILE A 351 -3.46 -22.24 -28.35
CA ILE A 351 -2.36 -21.83 -29.26
C ILE A 351 -2.70 -22.19 -30.70
N GLU A 352 -3.14 -23.43 -30.95
CA GLU A 352 -3.45 -23.88 -32.30
C GLU A 352 -4.63 -23.12 -32.90
N LYS A 353 -5.71 -22.92 -32.15
CA LYS A 353 -6.85 -22.12 -32.58
C LYS A 353 -6.43 -20.69 -32.92
N ARG A 354 -5.67 -20.03 -32.03
CA ARG A 354 -5.25 -18.64 -32.24
C ARG A 354 -4.31 -18.51 -33.44
N TYR A 355 -3.38 -19.44 -33.59
CA TYR A 355 -2.48 -19.48 -34.73
C TYR A 355 -3.23 -19.72 -36.05
N ASN A 356 -4.19 -20.66 -36.08
CA ASN A 356 -5.02 -20.90 -37.28
C ASN A 356 -5.82 -19.66 -37.69
N HIS A 357 -6.38 -18.94 -36.73
CA HIS A 357 -7.07 -17.66 -37.00
C HIS A 357 -6.13 -16.61 -37.62
N ILE A 358 -4.89 -16.50 -37.14
CA ILE A 358 -3.87 -15.62 -37.73
C ILE A 358 -3.56 -16.03 -39.17
N VAL A 359 -3.41 -17.33 -39.43
CA VAL A 359 -3.17 -17.87 -40.77
C VAL A 359 -4.31 -17.54 -41.73
N GLU A 360 -5.56 -17.72 -41.31
CA GLU A 360 -6.75 -17.39 -42.11
C GLU A 360 -6.83 -15.89 -42.43
N ARG A 361 -6.62 -15.05 -41.41
CA ARG A 361 -6.58 -13.58 -41.59
C ARG A 361 -5.46 -13.15 -42.55
N CYS A 362 -4.27 -13.71 -42.43
CA CYS A 362 -3.16 -13.42 -43.34
C CYS A 362 -3.48 -13.85 -44.78
N LYS A 363 -4.20 -14.97 -44.98
CA LYS A 363 -4.65 -15.40 -46.32
C LYS A 363 -5.64 -14.43 -46.94
N ILE A 364 -6.58 -13.90 -46.15
CA ILE A 364 -7.56 -12.91 -46.61
C ILE A 364 -6.84 -11.61 -47.00
N LEU A 365 -5.96 -11.10 -46.15
CA LEU A 365 -5.20 -9.86 -46.41
C LEU A 365 -4.33 -9.96 -47.68
N LYS A 366 -3.70 -11.11 -47.93
CA LYS A 366 -2.94 -11.33 -49.18
C LYS A 366 -3.85 -11.26 -50.41
N LYS A 367 -5.05 -11.84 -50.35
CA LYS A 367 -6.04 -11.77 -51.44
C LYS A 367 -6.56 -10.35 -51.66
N GLU A 368 -6.82 -9.61 -50.57
CA GLU A 368 -7.27 -8.22 -50.63
C GLU A 368 -6.21 -7.32 -51.28
N GLN A 369 -4.94 -7.45 -50.88
CA GLN A 369 -3.82 -6.72 -51.49
C GLN A 369 -3.65 -6.99 -52.99
N GLU A 370 -3.92 -8.22 -53.42
CA GLU A 370 -3.91 -8.60 -54.84
C GLU A 370 -5.09 -7.99 -55.62
N THR A 371 -6.25 -7.80 -54.99
CA THR A 371 -7.44 -7.19 -55.62
C THR A 371 -7.45 -5.66 -55.62
N SER A 372 -6.80 -5.02 -54.66
CA SER A 372 -6.79 -3.54 -54.50
C SER A 372 -5.85 -2.78 -55.44
N GLN A 373 -5.05 -3.45 -56.29
CA GLN A 373 -4.13 -2.79 -57.21
C GLN A 373 -4.77 -2.15 -58.45
N ILE A 374 -6.10 -2.13 -58.57
CA ILE A 374 -6.81 -1.45 -59.67
C ILE A 374 -7.51 -0.22 -59.09
N GLU A 375 -6.76 0.85 -58.81
CA GLU A 375 -7.33 2.19 -58.62
C GLU A 375 -7.89 2.66 -59.98
N SER A 376 -9.21 2.71 -60.14
CA SER A 376 -9.86 3.22 -61.35
C SER A 376 -10.35 4.65 -61.13
N ILE A 377 -10.24 5.49 -62.17
CA ILE A 377 -10.65 6.90 -62.13
C ILE A 377 -12.12 6.99 -62.57
N GLN A 378 -12.94 7.70 -61.80
CA GLN A 378 -14.34 7.99 -62.13
C GLN A 378 -14.54 9.51 -62.26
N LEU A 379 -15.13 9.95 -63.37
CA LEU A 379 -15.52 11.35 -63.58
C LEU A 379 -16.90 11.57 -62.97
N GLN A 380 -17.02 12.61 -62.16
CA GLN A 380 -18.27 13.12 -61.61
C GLN A 380 -18.32 14.62 -61.88
N THR A 381 -19.51 15.15 -62.13
CA THR A 381 -19.74 16.59 -62.27
C THR A 381 -20.23 17.19 -60.94
N ASP A 382 -19.92 18.46 -60.70
CA ASP A 382 -20.20 19.13 -59.41
C ASP A 382 -21.69 19.38 -59.16
N SER A 383 -22.50 19.45 -60.22
CA SER A 383 -23.95 19.64 -60.14
C SER A 383 -24.70 18.61 -60.98
N PRO A 384 -25.81 18.03 -60.49
CA PRO A 384 -26.56 16.98 -61.19
C PRO A 384 -27.16 17.43 -62.54
N ASP A 385 -27.26 18.75 -62.78
CA ASP A 385 -27.78 19.33 -64.02
C ASP A 385 -26.68 19.72 -65.04
N SER A 386 -25.40 19.61 -64.67
CA SER A 386 -24.29 19.92 -65.57
C SER A 386 -24.04 18.77 -66.55
N THR A 387 -24.00 19.07 -67.85
CA THR A 387 -23.82 18.07 -68.91
C THR A 387 -22.41 18.18 -69.50
N ILE A 388 -21.70 17.06 -69.54
CA ILE A 388 -20.40 16.98 -70.23
C ILE A 388 -20.68 16.97 -71.73
N ARG A 389 -20.08 17.89 -72.48
CA ARG A 389 -20.13 17.87 -73.94
C ARG A 389 -18.89 17.17 -74.46
N THR A 390 -19.09 16.07 -75.18
CA THR A 390 -18.01 15.42 -75.93
C THR A 390 -17.90 16.04 -77.31
N TYR A 391 -16.67 16.22 -77.79
CA TYR A 391 -16.38 16.64 -79.16
C TYR A 391 -15.58 15.56 -79.87
N VAL A 392 -16.11 15.06 -80.98
CA VAL A 392 -15.44 14.07 -81.83
C VAL A 392 -15.03 14.76 -83.14
N PRO A 393 -13.73 14.84 -83.46
CA PRO A 393 -13.26 15.49 -84.68
C PRO A 393 -13.67 14.69 -85.93
N ASP A 394 -13.92 15.38 -87.05
CA ASP A 394 -14.28 14.75 -88.32
C ASP A 394 -13.12 14.70 -89.31
N LYS A 395 -12.91 13.53 -89.94
CA LYS A 395 -11.78 13.28 -90.87
C LYS A 395 -11.80 14.14 -92.15
N SER A 396 -12.96 14.71 -92.51
CA SER A 396 -13.12 15.53 -93.73
C SER A 396 -12.79 17.02 -93.54
N ASN A 397 -12.72 17.53 -92.30
CA ASN A 397 -12.44 18.94 -92.04
C ASN A 397 -10.92 19.21 -92.03
N PRO A 398 -10.42 20.21 -92.78
CA PRO A 398 -9.00 20.53 -92.82
C PRO A 398 -8.46 21.08 -91.49
N ASP A 399 -9.31 21.72 -90.69
CA ASP A 399 -8.94 22.35 -89.40
C ASP A 399 -8.84 21.35 -88.23
N ASP A 400 -9.42 20.16 -88.37
CA ASP A 400 -9.46 19.13 -87.31
C ASP A 400 -8.42 18.01 -87.49
N LYS A 401 -7.50 18.14 -88.46
CA LYS A 401 -6.48 17.11 -88.76
C LYS A 401 -5.58 16.79 -87.57
N GLU A 402 -5.17 17.80 -86.81
CA GLU A 402 -4.31 17.63 -85.62
C GLU A 402 -5.08 16.97 -84.46
N LYS A 403 -6.37 17.31 -84.30
CA LYS A 403 -7.25 16.69 -83.30
C LYS A 403 -7.59 15.25 -83.65
N TRP A 404 -7.77 14.92 -84.94
CA TRP A 404 -8.00 13.54 -85.38
C TRP A 404 -6.81 12.63 -85.02
N ALA A 405 -5.57 13.12 -85.17
CA ALA A 405 -4.38 12.36 -84.81
C ALA A 405 -4.29 12.06 -83.30
N LEU A 406 -4.77 12.97 -82.44
CA LEU A 406 -4.88 12.75 -80.99
C LEU A 406 -6.03 11.80 -80.65
N PHE A 407 -7.14 11.85 -81.37
CA PHE A 407 -8.28 10.95 -81.19
C PHE A 407 -7.92 9.49 -81.52
N GLU A 408 -7.13 9.26 -82.58
CA GLU A 408 -6.67 7.92 -82.99
C GLU A 408 -5.70 7.28 -81.99
N GLN A 409 -5.02 8.07 -81.14
CA GLN A 409 -4.14 7.57 -80.08
C GLN A 409 -4.90 7.00 -78.87
N LEU A 410 -6.19 7.32 -78.72
CA LEU A 410 -7.01 6.84 -77.60
C LEU A 410 -7.39 5.37 -77.78
N PRO A 411 -7.58 4.58 -76.70
CA PRO A 411 -8.07 3.20 -76.81
C PRO A 411 -9.43 3.11 -77.52
N VAL A 412 -9.65 2.03 -78.28
CA VAL A 412 -10.88 1.83 -79.08
C VAL A 412 -12.14 1.93 -78.21
N ASP A 413 -12.15 1.27 -77.05
CA ASP A 413 -13.25 1.31 -76.08
C ASP A 413 -13.55 2.75 -75.61
N PHE A 414 -12.52 3.59 -75.45
CA PHE A 414 -12.67 4.98 -75.01
C PHE A 414 -13.10 5.90 -76.16
N GLN A 415 -12.65 5.64 -77.39
CA GLN A 415 -13.13 6.34 -78.59
C GLN A 415 -14.63 6.10 -78.82
N GLU A 416 -15.11 4.88 -78.57
CA GLU A 416 -16.54 4.55 -78.63
C GLU A 416 -17.32 5.27 -77.53
N ALA A 417 -16.79 5.31 -76.30
CA ALA A 417 -17.39 6.06 -75.21
C ALA A 417 -17.53 7.57 -75.54
N LEU A 418 -16.51 8.19 -76.13
CA LEU A 418 -16.57 9.59 -76.57
C LEU A 418 -17.63 9.84 -77.66
N LYS A 419 -17.85 8.88 -78.57
CA LYS A 419 -18.91 8.94 -79.58
C LYS A 419 -20.31 8.78 -78.98
N THR A 420 -20.47 7.99 -77.93
CA THR A 420 -21.75 7.85 -77.22
C THR A 420 -22.13 9.10 -76.44
N GLY A 421 -21.13 9.85 -75.95
CA GLY A 421 -21.33 11.17 -75.36
C GLY A 421 -21.98 11.18 -73.97
N THR A 422 -22.00 10.05 -73.26
CA THR A 422 -22.55 9.96 -71.90
C THR A 422 -21.46 9.74 -70.85
N ILE A 423 -21.64 10.35 -69.68
CA ILE A 423 -20.72 10.22 -68.53
C ILE A 423 -20.58 8.75 -68.10
N ASP A 424 -21.68 7.99 -68.14
CA ASP A 424 -21.70 6.57 -67.79
C ASP A 424 -20.84 5.72 -68.72
N ALA A 425 -20.86 5.99 -70.03
CA ALA A 425 -20.05 5.24 -71.00
C ALA A 425 -18.55 5.56 -70.83
N ILE A 426 -18.21 6.82 -70.55
CA ILE A 426 -16.84 7.25 -70.28
C ILE A 426 -16.31 6.60 -69.00
N ASN A 427 -17.11 6.58 -67.93
CA ASN A 427 -16.76 5.95 -66.66
C ASN A 427 -16.61 4.43 -66.78
N GLN A 428 -17.45 3.77 -67.60
CA GLN A 428 -17.30 2.33 -67.87
C GLN A 428 -16.01 2.00 -68.64
N ALA A 429 -15.57 2.88 -69.54
CA ALA A 429 -14.31 2.73 -70.24
C ALA A 429 -13.10 2.94 -69.30
N LEU A 430 -13.16 3.93 -68.41
CA LEU A 430 -12.09 4.19 -67.42
C LEU A 430 -12.01 3.12 -66.32
N ALA A 431 -13.12 2.50 -65.95
CA ALA A 431 -13.15 1.42 -64.96
C ALA A 431 -12.31 0.19 -65.34
N LYS A 432 -12.04 -0.01 -66.64
CA LYS A 432 -11.23 -1.13 -67.16
C LYS A 432 -9.73 -0.81 -67.24
N ILE A 433 -9.33 0.44 -66.95
CA ILE A 433 -7.98 0.94 -67.16
C ILE A 433 -7.38 1.31 -65.80
N PRO A 434 -6.12 0.92 -65.49
CA PRO A 434 -5.46 1.32 -64.24
C PRO A 434 -5.25 2.84 -64.20
N GLY A 435 -5.38 3.45 -63.01
CA GLY A 435 -5.42 4.90 -62.78
C GLY A 435 -4.33 5.69 -63.49
N SER A 436 -3.08 5.24 -63.44
CA SER A 436 -1.96 5.92 -64.12
C SER A 436 -2.13 6.04 -65.65
N LYS A 437 -2.72 5.03 -66.31
CA LYS A 437 -3.02 5.11 -67.76
C LYS A 437 -4.30 5.91 -68.04
N ALA A 438 -5.25 5.89 -67.11
CA ALA A 438 -6.47 6.68 -67.22
C ALA A 438 -6.17 8.20 -67.16
N GLU A 439 -5.19 8.65 -66.37
CA GLU A 439 -4.74 10.05 -66.36
C GLU A 439 -4.13 10.50 -67.69
N GLU A 440 -3.27 9.67 -68.32
CA GLU A 440 -2.67 9.96 -69.63
C GLU A 440 -3.74 10.14 -70.72
N ILE A 441 -4.78 9.30 -70.68
CA ILE A 441 -5.94 9.37 -71.58
C ILE A 441 -6.70 10.68 -71.37
N LEU A 442 -6.97 11.07 -70.12
CA LEU A 442 -7.67 12.32 -69.79
C LEU A 442 -6.84 13.56 -70.18
N GLN A 443 -5.52 13.54 -69.99
CA GLN A 443 -4.63 14.61 -70.47
C GLN A 443 -4.66 14.75 -72.00
N THR A 444 -4.70 13.63 -72.71
CA THR A 444 -4.82 13.62 -74.19
C THR A 444 -6.17 14.20 -74.62
N CYS A 445 -7.24 13.89 -73.87
CA CYS A 445 -8.57 14.47 -74.10
C CYS A 445 -8.62 15.98 -73.84
N GLY A 446 -7.93 16.46 -72.81
CA GLY A 446 -7.79 17.90 -72.55
C GLY A 446 -7.04 18.64 -73.67
N LYS A 447 -5.96 18.06 -74.20
CA LYS A 447 -5.21 18.63 -75.35
C LYS A 447 -6.03 18.65 -76.64
N GLY A 448 -6.84 17.62 -76.87
CA GLY A 448 -7.72 17.50 -78.03
C GLY A 448 -9.03 18.28 -77.92
N GLY A 449 -9.39 18.76 -76.71
CA GLY A 449 -10.68 19.38 -76.44
C GLY A 449 -11.86 18.41 -76.58
N PHE A 450 -11.64 17.11 -76.35
CA PHE A 450 -12.67 16.07 -76.55
C PHE A 450 -13.70 15.99 -75.42
N LEU A 451 -13.38 16.57 -74.25
CA LEU A 451 -14.22 16.64 -73.07
C LEU A 451 -14.27 18.08 -72.58
N VAL A 452 -15.44 18.70 -72.62
CA VAL A 452 -15.68 20.07 -72.12
C VAL A 452 -16.76 20.02 -71.05
N ILE A 453 -16.48 20.66 -69.91
CA ILE A 453 -17.41 20.83 -68.79
C ILE A 453 -17.89 22.28 -68.85
N ASP A 454 -19.19 22.52 -69.00
CA ASP A 454 -19.76 23.86 -69.04
C ASP A 454 -19.58 24.50 -67.64
N GLU A 455 -18.63 25.44 -67.49
CA GLU A 455 -18.58 26.34 -66.34
C GLU A 455 -19.60 27.47 -66.57
N GLU A 456 -20.66 27.55 -65.75
CA GLU A 456 -21.53 28.73 -65.75
C GLU A 456 -20.72 29.95 -65.32
N ILE A 457 -20.55 30.89 -66.25
CA ILE A 457 -19.90 32.17 -66.02
C ILE A 457 -20.79 32.99 -65.08
N LEU A 458 -20.41 33.08 -63.80
CA LEU A 458 -20.94 34.09 -62.88
C LEU A 458 -20.49 35.47 -63.38
N VAL A 459 -21.42 36.23 -63.97
CA VAL A 459 -21.20 37.65 -64.26
C VAL A 459 -21.36 38.41 -62.95
N ASP A 460 -20.25 38.84 -62.35
CA ASP A 460 -20.23 39.73 -61.19
C ASP A 460 -20.90 41.06 -61.54
N ALA A 461 -22.12 41.25 -61.01
CA ALA A 461 -22.79 42.54 -60.98
C ALA A 461 -22.18 43.41 -59.88
N ASP A 462 -20.95 43.89 -60.12
CA ASP A 462 -20.35 45.07 -59.47
C ASP A 462 -19.10 45.53 -60.26
N GLN A 463 -19.31 45.89 -61.52
CA GLN A 463 -18.51 46.91 -62.21
C GLN A 463 -19.43 47.88 -62.96
N GLN A 464 -19.65 49.04 -62.30
CA GLN A 464 -20.05 50.36 -62.85
C GLN A 464 -21.52 50.45 -63.33
N GLU A 465 -22.45 51.15 -62.69
CA GLU A 465 -22.43 52.60 -62.39
C GLU A 465 -21.22 53.32 -63.01
N LEU A 466 -21.29 53.47 -64.33
CA LEU A 466 -21.85 54.68 -64.94
C LEU A 466 -22.82 54.30 -66.07
#